data_AF-A0A955XEB1-F1
#
_entry.id   AF-A0A955XEB1-F1
#
_cell.length_a   1.000
_cell.length_b   1.000
_cell.length_c   1.000
_cell.angle_alpha   90.00
_cell.angle_beta   90.00
_cell.angle_gamma   90.00
#
_symmetry.space_group_name_H-M   'P 1'
#
loop_
_entity.id
_entity.type
_entity.pdbx_description
1 polymer ?
#
loop_
_entity_poly.entity_id
_entity_poly.type
_entity_poly.pdbx_seq_one_letter_code
_entity_poly.pdbx_strand_id
1 'polypeptide(L)'
;MSEVEDTRAGLRRNLEALLDLLQVLEERRVFKRPENRLARDEVVRRLVSAERRLEQEGADLPAVREELMQARFQLQEQQRLRGRLWDFFFMRNVLLVAFQVSMLVLVVWWSASPCGPSEILKVPKIYVALGAAAAIIKTLHWIHQKTSRLDYRPRFLTTYLVAPFMGATSGMVSYLAVSSGLLSLNATPPKEQGSLALFAVTIAVGWNWMPVFDWMATLAARVLASQGAPAPAKPAAASDARPAAAADDPAFAHRDVLDRAVAYARELGAVEAVSWGPKYVGGQPTAAVALRFHVTEKRGALDPKRRVAPTFLGLPTDVVVSASLPEVDAPRLDADQPRPVGPGAEIGLAQDRAARGTLGAWLTKADRVFALTARHVVYPGATRALSSPAGSTAAPNVVGELADSDEALDVAWATVSKPLADLSDQVGGLGQAFEGVLDLDGLRSASVELSGAESGTNIVSGTASWMVLVDSGERKLLVETGAQRIGPGDAGAVWFVRDQAKAAAMHTRTITFGGGFASVATPMAAILERTGMRLWRRQ
;
A
#
# COMPACT_ATOMS: atom_id res chain seq x y z
N MET A 1 -12.64 -22.07 -8.58
CA MET A 1 -11.33 -21.46 -8.88
C MET A 1 -10.65 -21.30 -7.53
N SER A 2 -9.65 -22.14 -7.27
CA SER A 2 -9.22 -22.51 -5.91
C SER A 2 -8.42 -21.39 -5.23
N GLU A 3 -8.42 -21.34 -3.89
CA GLU A 3 -7.58 -20.39 -3.11
C GLU A 3 -6.10 -20.43 -3.53
N VAL A 4 -5.63 -21.62 -3.92
CA VAL A 4 -4.29 -21.87 -4.49
C VAL A 4 -4.12 -21.17 -5.84
N GLU A 5 -5.10 -21.25 -6.74
CA GLU A 5 -5.09 -20.56 -8.04
C GLU A 5 -5.12 -19.05 -7.90
N ASP A 6 -5.86 -18.51 -6.92
CA ASP A 6 -5.88 -17.07 -6.64
C ASP A 6 -4.57 -16.57 -6.04
N THR A 7 -4.00 -17.34 -5.11
CA THR A 7 -2.69 -17.03 -4.53
C THR A 7 -1.61 -17.06 -5.61
N ARG A 8 -1.60 -18.10 -6.47
CA ARG A 8 -0.73 -18.20 -7.64
C ARG A 8 -0.96 -17.02 -8.61
N ALA A 9 -2.23 -16.66 -8.82
CA ALA A 9 -2.75 -15.42 -9.40
C ALA A 9 -1.97 -14.16 -8.98
N GLY A 10 -2.02 -13.88 -7.67
CA GLY A 10 -1.39 -12.72 -7.05
C GLY A 10 0.13 -12.76 -7.12
N LEU A 11 0.75 -13.93 -6.91
CA LEU A 11 2.20 -14.09 -6.99
C LEU A 11 2.74 -13.86 -8.39
N ARG A 12 2.01 -14.28 -9.44
CA ARG A 12 2.36 -13.95 -10.84
C ARG A 12 2.34 -12.45 -11.11
N ARG A 13 1.29 -11.75 -10.67
CA ARG A 13 1.24 -10.28 -10.79
C ARG A 13 2.38 -9.58 -10.05
N ASN A 14 2.74 -10.08 -8.87
CA ASN A 14 3.88 -9.56 -8.10
C ASN A 14 5.21 -9.81 -8.82
N LEU A 15 5.41 -11.00 -9.39
CA LEU A 15 6.57 -11.33 -10.22
C LEU A 15 6.68 -10.38 -11.42
N GLU A 16 5.60 -10.18 -12.17
CA GLU A 16 5.54 -9.26 -13.31
C GLU A 16 5.89 -7.82 -12.91
N ALA A 17 5.33 -7.32 -11.81
CA ALA A 17 5.63 -5.99 -11.28
C ALA A 17 7.11 -5.84 -10.89
N LEU A 18 7.73 -6.87 -10.31
CA LEU A 18 9.15 -6.86 -9.94
C LEU A 18 10.06 -6.94 -11.15
N LEU A 19 9.68 -7.69 -12.18
CA LEU A 19 10.39 -7.72 -13.47
C LEU A 19 10.33 -6.35 -14.16
N ASP A 20 9.17 -5.69 -14.15
CA ASP A 20 9.01 -4.33 -14.66
C ASP A 20 9.89 -3.33 -13.90
N LEU A 21 9.92 -3.40 -12.56
CA LEU A 21 10.77 -2.56 -11.73
C LEU A 21 12.26 -2.82 -11.98
N LEU A 22 12.67 -4.09 -12.07
CA LEU A 22 14.05 -4.45 -12.41
C LEU A 22 14.45 -3.82 -13.74
N GLN A 23 13.60 -3.93 -14.76
CA GLN A 23 13.85 -3.35 -16.08
C GLN A 23 13.97 -1.81 -16.02
N VAL A 24 13.11 -1.14 -15.25
CA VAL A 24 13.20 0.32 -15.02
C VAL A 24 14.56 0.68 -14.41
N LEU A 25 15.01 -0.03 -13.37
CA LEU A 25 16.29 0.22 -12.70
C LEU A 25 17.49 -0.09 -13.62
N GLU A 26 17.39 -1.09 -14.48
CA GLU A 26 18.38 -1.40 -15.52
C GLU A 26 18.49 -0.28 -16.56
N GLU A 27 17.36 0.18 -17.12
CA GLU A 27 17.32 1.30 -18.08
C GLU A 27 17.91 2.57 -17.47
N ARG A 28 17.74 2.76 -16.16
CA ARG A 28 18.32 3.86 -15.37
C ARG A 28 19.77 3.63 -14.96
N ARG A 29 20.40 2.54 -15.38
CA ARG A 29 21.80 2.18 -15.11
C ARG A 29 22.11 2.06 -13.62
N VAL A 30 21.13 1.67 -12.80
CA VAL A 30 21.31 1.48 -11.34
C VAL A 30 22.37 0.40 -11.08
N PHE A 31 22.40 -0.64 -11.90
CA PHE A 31 23.33 -1.78 -11.79
C PHE A 31 24.61 -1.65 -12.61
N LYS A 32 24.97 -0.44 -13.10
CA LYS A 32 26.16 -0.26 -13.94
C LYS A 32 27.47 -0.55 -13.21
N ARG A 33 27.53 -0.25 -11.90
CA ARG A 33 28.73 -0.43 -11.07
C ARG A 33 28.93 -1.92 -10.73
N PRO A 34 30.18 -2.43 -10.66
CA PRO A 34 30.44 -3.84 -10.37
C PRO A 34 29.80 -4.32 -9.07
N GLU A 35 29.86 -3.51 -8.01
CA GLU A 35 29.23 -3.79 -6.70
C GLU A 35 27.71 -4.05 -6.81
N ASN A 36 27.01 -3.34 -7.69
CA ASN A 36 25.58 -3.49 -7.88
C ASN A 36 25.23 -4.64 -8.84
N ARG A 37 26.19 -5.16 -9.63
CA ARG A 37 25.92 -6.29 -10.53
C ARG A 37 25.63 -7.57 -9.76
N LEU A 38 26.33 -7.78 -8.64
CA LEU A 38 26.06 -8.93 -7.76
C LEU A 38 24.62 -8.89 -7.22
N ALA A 39 24.17 -7.70 -6.78
CA ALA A 39 22.79 -7.50 -6.33
C ALA A 39 21.78 -7.75 -7.47
N ARG A 40 22.07 -7.29 -8.69
CA ARG A 40 21.25 -7.57 -9.87
C ARG A 40 21.13 -9.07 -10.14
N ASP A 41 22.26 -9.77 -10.18
CA ASP A 41 22.31 -11.19 -10.52
C ASP A 41 21.58 -12.04 -9.47
N GLU A 42 21.66 -11.62 -8.20
CA GLU A 42 20.90 -12.24 -7.10
C GLU A 42 19.38 -12.00 -7.25
N VAL A 43 18.95 -10.77 -7.55
CA VAL A 43 17.54 -10.47 -7.83
C VAL A 43 17.04 -11.29 -9.02
N VAL A 44 17.78 -11.33 -10.13
CA VAL A 44 17.41 -12.11 -11.32
C VAL A 44 17.29 -13.59 -10.98
N ARG A 45 18.25 -14.14 -10.24
CA ARG A 45 18.21 -15.55 -9.81
C ARG A 45 16.93 -15.86 -9.02
N ARG A 46 16.53 -14.96 -8.12
CA ARG A 46 15.32 -15.11 -7.30
C ARG A 46 14.05 -15.01 -8.12
N LEU A 47 13.96 -14.04 -9.04
CA LEU A 47 12.78 -13.90 -9.90
C LEU A 47 12.62 -15.11 -10.84
N VAL A 48 13.71 -15.62 -11.42
CA VAL A 48 13.70 -16.83 -12.27
C VAL A 48 13.35 -18.08 -11.46
N SER A 49 13.86 -18.20 -10.22
CA SER A 49 13.50 -19.29 -9.32
C SER A 49 12.00 -19.24 -8.97
N ALA A 50 11.49 -18.07 -8.61
CA ALA A 50 10.08 -17.86 -8.28
C ALA A 50 9.16 -18.18 -9.48
N GLU A 51 9.55 -17.77 -10.69
CA GLU A 51 8.85 -18.10 -11.94
C GLU A 51 8.78 -19.61 -12.15
N ARG A 52 9.93 -20.30 -12.13
CA ARG A 52 9.99 -21.76 -12.30
C ARG A 52 9.16 -22.51 -11.26
N ARG A 53 9.21 -22.06 -10.00
CA ARG A 53 8.37 -22.63 -8.94
C ARG A 53 6.89 -22.39 -9.21
N LEU A 54 6.49 -21.20 -9.68
CA LEU A 54 5.09 -20.89 -10.02
C LEU A 54 4.54 -21.73 -11.19
N GLU A 55 5.41 -22.21 -12.08
CA GLU A 55 5.05 -23.10 -13.19
C GLU A 55 4.84 -24.55 -12.75
N GLN A 56 5.45 -24.98 -11.64
CA GLN A 56 5.31 -26.35 -11.13
C GLN A 56 3.90 -26.60 -10.57
N GLU A 57 3.32 -27.75 -10.93
CA GLU A 57 2.13 -28.25 -10.24
C GLU A 57 2.50 -28.62 -8.80
N GLY A 58 1.72 -28.13 -7.81
CA GLY A 58 2.04 -28.31 -6.39
C GLY A 58 3.13 -27.37 -5.85
N ALA A 59 3.43 -26.27 -6.54
CA ALA A 59 4.37 -25.23 -6.09
C ALA A 59 4.19 -24.83 -4.61
N ASP A 60 5.31 -24.76 -3.88
CA ASP A 60 5.39 -24.15 -2.55
C ASP A 60 5.21 -22.63 -2.66
N LEU A 61 3.95 -22.18 -2.63
CA LEU A 61 3.58 -20.76 -2.77
C LEU A 61 4.18 -19.86 -1.66
N PRO A 62 4.27 -20.29 -0.39
CA PRO A 62 5.04 -19.58 0.64
C PRO A 62 6.49 -19.31 0.25
N ALA A 63 7.21 -20.32 -0.26
CA ALA A 63 8.60 -20.12 -0.70
C ALA A 63 8.70 -19.15 -1.90
N VAL A 64 7.78 -19.23 -2.85
CA VAL A 64 7.70 -18.24 -3.96
C VAL A 64 7.50 -16.83 -3.40
N ARG A 65 6.58 -16.65 -2.44
CA ARG A 65 6.30 -15.37 -1.82
C ARG A 65 7.54 -14.80 -1.13
N GLU A 66 8.28 -15.64 -0.40
CA GLU A 66 9.54 -15.26 0.24
C GLU A 66 10.59 -14.81 -0.78
N GLU A 67 10.79 -15.56 -1.87
CA GLU A 67 11.73 -15.20 -2.94
C GLU A 67 11.39 -13.85 -3.58
N LEU A 68 10.10 -13.60 -3.87
CA LEU A 68 9.64 -12.31 -4.41
C LEU A 68 9.81 -11.16 -3.41
N MET A 69 9.55 -11.38 -2.12
CA MET A 69 9.75 -10.38 -1.07
C MET A 69 11.23 -10.01 -0.93
N GLN A 70 12.13 -11.00 -0.93
CA GLN A 70 13.57 -10.76 -0.86
C GLN A 70 14.09 -10.03 -2.11
N ALA A 71 13.60 -10.39 -3.31
CA ALA A 71 13.90 -9.66 -4.55
C ALA A 71 13.43 -8.19 -4.46
N ARG A 72 12.21 -7.96 -3.95
CA ARG A 72 11.66 -6.60 -3.76
C ARG A 72 12.51 -5.78 -2.80
N PHE A 73 12.89 -6.36 -1.66
CA PHE A 73 13.72 -5.70 -0.66
C PHE A 73 15.06 -5.26 -1.27
N GLN A 74 15.74 -6.15 -1.99
CA GLN A 74 17.00 -5.84 -2.66
C GLN A 74 16.84 -4.74 -3.71
N LEU A 75 15.78 -4.75 -4.52
CA LEU A 75 15.49 -3.68 -5.49
C LEU A 75 15.29 -2.32 -4.78
N GLN A 76 14.54 -2.31 -3.67
CA GLN A 76 14.29 -1.10 -2.87
C GLN A 76 15.55 -0.59 -2.19
N GLU A 77 16.42 -1.47 -1.70
CA GLU A 77 17.71 -1.11 -1.12
C GLU A 77 18.61 -0.44 -2.16
N GLN A 78 18.71 -1.03 -3.36
CA GLN A 78 19.49 -0.46 -4.47
C GLN A 78 18.95 0.91 -4.92
N GLN A 79 17.63 1.12 -4.86
CA GLN A 79 17.01 2.43 -5.07
C GLN A 79 17.37 3.41 -3.94
N ARG A 80 17.30 2.99 -2.68
CA ARG A 80 17.64 3.84 -1.52
C ARG A 80 19.10 4.30 -1.53
N LEU A 81 20.03 3.43 -1.91
CA LEU A 81 21.46 3.75 -2.01
C LEU A 81 21.77 4.88 -3.00
N ARG A 82 20.88 5.17 -3.96
CA ARG A 82 21.01 6.30 -4.89
C ARG A 82 20.63 7.65 -4.26
N GLY A 83 19.95 7.64 -3.12
CA GLY A 83 19.54 8.83 -2.39
C GLY A 83 18.24 9.47 -2.90
N ARG A 84 17.65 10.32 -2.05
CA ARG A 84 16.33 10.94 -2.29
C ARG A 84 16.30 11.86 -3.51
N LEU A 85 17.39 12.56 -3.80
CA LEU A 85 17.48 13.45 -4.98
C LEU A 85 17.42 12.66 -6.28
N TRP A 86 18.09 11.50 -6.33
CA TRP A 86 18.04 10.64 -7.51
C TRP A 86 16.62 10.10 -7.73
N ASP A 87 15.95 9.67 -6.67
CA ASP A 87 14.54 9.23 -6.74
C ASP A 87 13.63 10.36 -7.26
N PHE A 88 13.80 11.57 -6.73
CA PHE A 88 13.04 12.75 -7.16
C PHE A 88 13.24 13.10 -8.64
N PHE A 89 14.47 13.13 -9.14
CA PHE A 89 14.73 13.51 -10.52
C PHE A 89 14.48 12.39 -11.53
N PHE A 90 14.80 11.14 -11.19
CA PHE A 90 14.81 10.03 -12.15
C PHE A 90 13.62 9.08 -12.00
N MET A 91 13.15 8.79 -10.79
CA MET A 91 11.95 7.95 -10.61
C MET A 91 10.69 8.77 -10.78
N ARG A 92 10.63 9.97 -10.18
CA ARG A 92 9.47 10.87 -10.28
C ARG A 92 9.50 11.80 -11.51
N ASN A 93 10.61 11.85 -12.25
CA ASN A 93 10.76 12.59 -13.51
C ASN A 93 10.30 14.05 -13.43
N VAL A 94 10.64 14.73 -12.33
CA VAL A 94 10.18 16.09 -12.04
C VAL A 94 10.55 17.09 -13.14
N LEU A 95 11.68 16.92 -13.82
CA LEU A 95 12.06 17.76 -14.96
C LEU A 95 11.07 17.64 -16.13
N LEU A 96 10.57 16.43 -16.40
CA LEU A 96 9.57 16.23 -17.44
C LEU A 96 8.22 16.84 -17.04
N VAL A 97 7.82 16.71 -15.77
CA VAL A 97 6.62 17.36 -15.24
C VAL A 97 6.74 18.88 -15.37
N ALA A 98 7.87 19.46 -14.95
CA ALA A 98 8.14 20.89 -15.09
C ALA A 98 8.10 21.34 -16.55
N PHE A 99 8.70 20.58 -17.47
CA PHE A 99 8.60 20.85 -18.91
C PHE A 99 7.14 20.89 -19.40
N GLN A 100 6.34 19.89 -19.05
CA GLN A 100 4.93 19.83 -19.48
C GLN A 100 4.09 20.98 -18.91
N VAL A 101 4.30 21.33 -17.64
CA VAL A 101 3.64 22.48 -17.00
C VAL A 101 4.04 23.79 -17.69
N SER A 102 5.33 23.98 -17.97
CA SER A 102 5.82 25.16 -18.71
C SER A 102 5.25 25.23 -20.12
N MET A 103 5.15 24.11 -20.84
CA MET A 103 4.51 24.05 -22.16
C MET A 103 3.02 24.38 -22.08
N LEU A 104 2.32 23.94 -21.04
CA LEU A 104 0.90 24.29 -20.84
C LEU A 104 0.73 25.79 -20.66
N VAL A 105 1.56 26.41 -19.81
CA VAL A 105 1.55 27.87 -19.59
C VAL A 105 1.82 28.61 -20.90
N LEU A 106 2.80 28.15 -21.69
CA LEU A 106 3.13 28.73 -22.99
C LEU A 106 1.97 28.62 -23.98
N VAL A 107 1.30 27.45 -24.06
CA VAL A 107 0.14 27.23 -24.94
C VAL A 107 -1.03 28.15 -24.55
N VAL A 108 -1.31 28.28 -23.25
CA VAL A 108 -2.36 29.17 -22.74
C VAL A 108 -2.04 30.62 -23.08
N TRP A 109 -0.81 31.07 -22.80
CA TRP A 109 -0.35 32.42 -23.10
C TRP A 109 -0.40 32.73 -24.61
N TRP A 110 0.08 31.81 -25.45
CA TRP A 110 0.04 31.94 -26.91
C TRP A 110 -1.40 32.02 -27.44
N SER A 111 -2.31 31.23 -26.87
CA SER A 111 -3.73 31.24 -27.26
C SER A 111 -4.45 32.54 -26.93
N ALA A 112 -4.00 33.26 -25.89
CA ALA A 112 -4.53 34.56 -25.49
C ALA A 112 -3.88 35.73 -26.23
N SER A 113 -2.80 35.50 -26.98
CA SER A 113 -2.08 36.57 -27.69
C SER A 113 -2.92 37.13 -28.85
N PRO A 114 -2.91 38.46 -29.09
CA PRO A 114 -3.73 39.12 -30.11
C PRO A 114 -3.27 38.88 -31.55
N CYS A 115 -2.33 37.95 -31.76
CA CYS A 115 -1.84 37.66 -33.10
C CYS A 115 -3.00 37.03 -33.92
N GLY A 116 -3.27 37.56 -35.12
CA GLY A 116 -4.30 37.04 -36.03
C GLY A 116 -4.07 35.58 -36.48
N PRO A 117 -5.08 34.91 -37.08
CA PRO A 117 -4.96 33.54 -37.58
C PRO A 117 -3.77 33.40 -38.54
N SER A 118 -3.21 32.19 -38.67
CA SER A 118 -2.10 31.97 -39.59
C SER A 118 -2.56 32.25 -41.03
N GLU A 119 -1.84 33.13 -41.74
CA GLU A 119 -2.19 33.49 -43.12
C GLU A 119 -2.16 32.30 -44.07
N ILE A 120 -1.31 31.31 -43.78
CA ILE A 120 -1.07 30.15 -44.65
C ILE A 120 -2.20 29.12 -44.55
N LEU A 121 -2.62 28.76 -43.35
CA LEU A 121 -3.55 27.62 -43.14
C LEU A 121 -4.96 28.07 -42.78
N LYS A 122 -5.19 29.36 -42.47
CA LYS A 122 -6.48 29.89 -42.00
C LYS A 122 -7.10 29.10 -40.86
N VAL A 123 -6.28 28.41 -40.06
CA VAL A 123 -6.73 27.63 -38.88
C VAL A 123 -6.72 28.56 -37.67
N PRO A 124 -7.85 28.72 -36.95
CA PRO A 124 -7.89 29.50 -35.73
C PRO A 124 -6.98 28.88 -34.66
N LYS A 125 -6.16 29.71 -34.03
CA LYS A 125 -5.13 29.29 -33.05
C LYS A 125 -5.69 28.50 -31.89
N ILE A 126 -6.92 28.81 -31.49
CA ILE A 126 -7.59 28.15 -30.37
C ILE A 126 -7.69 26.63 -30.57
N TYR A 127 -7.89 26.13 -31.79
CA TYR A 127 -7.97 24.67 -32.03
C TYR A 127 -6.61 23.99 -31.93
N VAL A 128 -5.56 24.66 -32.39
CA VAL A 128 -4.17 24.18 -32.22
C VAL A 128 -3.80 24.16 -30.75
N ALA A 129 -4.14 25.22 -30.01
CA ALA A 129 -3.89 25.33 -28.58
C ALA A 129 -4.65 24.28 -27.78
N LEU A 130 -5.93 24.05 -28.07
CA LEU A 130 -6.75 23.03 -27.40
C LEU A 130 -6.21 21.61 -27.65
N GLY A 131 -5.81 21.31 -28.88
CA GLY A 131 -5.18 20.04 -29.20
C GLY A 131 -3.89 19.81 -28.40
N ALA A 132 -3.01 20.81 -28.33
CA ALA A 132 -1.78 20.75 -27.54
C ALA A 132 -2.06 20.60 -26.03
N ALA A 133 -2.98 21.41 -25.49
CA ALA A 133 -3.36 21.37 -24.08
C ALA A 133 -3.94 20.00 -23.68
N ALA A 134 -4.81 19.41 -24.50
CA ALA A 134 -5.37 18.08 -24.26
C ALA A 134 -4.26 17.00 -24.21
N ALA A 135 -3.30 17.05 -25.13
CA ALA A 135 -2.17 16.13 -25.14
C ALA A 135 -1.23 16.30 -23.92
N ILE A 136 -0.99 17.55 -23.49
CA ILE A 136 -0.20 17.86 -22.29
C ILE A 136 -0.89 17.33 -21.02
N ILE A 137 -2.20 17.59 -20.85
CA ILE A 137 -2.96 17.14 -19.67
C ILE A 137 -2.95 15.61 -19.60
N LYS A 138 -3.20 14.92 -20.72
CA LYS A 138 -3.10 13.45 -20.76
C LYS A 138 -1.69 12.99 -20.41
N THR A 139 -0.66 13.65 -20.93
CA THR A 139 0.74 13.32 -20.64
C THR A 139 1.05 13.47 -19.16
N LEU A 140 0.60 14.54 -18.51
CA LEU A 140 0.73 14.75 -17.07
C LEU A 140 0.01 13.66 -16.27
N HIS A 141 -1.21 13.29 -16.66
CA HIS A 141 -1.96 12.19 -16.05
C HIS A 141 -1.20 10.85 -16.16
N TRP A 142 -0.65 10.55 -17.34
CA TRP A 142 0.15 9.35 -17.57
C TRP A 142 1.46 9.33 -16.80
N ILE A 143 2.19 10.46 -16.75
CA ILE A 143 3.39 10.60 -15.94
C ILE A 143 3.06 10.37 -14.47
N HIS A 144 1.97 10.95 -13.95
CA HIS A 144 1.54 10.74 -12.58
C HIS A 144 1.22 9.26 -12.29
N GLN A 145 0.47 8.60 -13.17
CA GLN A 145 0.15 7.17 -13.03
C GLN A 145 1.39 6.27 -13.08
N LYS A 146 2.35 6.55 -13.97
CA LYS A 146 3.57 5.75 -14.11
C LYS A 146 4.58 6.01 -12.99
N THR A 147 4.69 7.25 -12.51
CA THR A 147 5.60 7.60 -11.42
C THR A 147 5.08 7.15 -10.05
N SER A 148 3.76 7.21 -9.81
CA SER A 148 3.15 6.66 -8.57
C SER A 148 3.32 5.15 -8.44
N ARG A 149 3.38 4.42 -9.56
CA ARG A 149 3.65 2.97 -9.59
C ARG A 149 5.12 2.61 -9.68
N LEU A 150 6.01 3.59 -9.84
CA LEU A 150 7.45 3.40 -10.10
C LEU A 150 7.78 2.69 -11.43
N ASP A 151 6.85 2.70 -12.39
CA ASP A 151 6.94 2.02 -13.69
C ASP A 151 7.42 2.95 -14.82
N TYR A 152 7.91 4.15 -14.51
CA TYR A 152 8.31 5.10 -15.54
C TYR A 152 9.62 4.65 -16.21
N ARG A 153 9.54 4.35 -17.51
CA ARG A 153 10.69 3.95 -18.34
C ARG A 153 11.26 5.13 -19.14
N PRO A 154 12.59 5.39 -19.09
CA PRO A 154 13.26 6.43 -19.89
C PRO A 154 12.93 6.43 -21.37
N ARG A 155 12.69 5.27 -21.98
CA ARG A 155 12.40 5.15 -23.42
C ARG A 155 11.18 5.95 -23.88
N PHE A 156 10.24 6.23 -22.98
CA PHE A 156 9.04 7.02 -23.30
C PHE A 156 9.27 8.54 -23.23
N LEU A 157 10.46 8.98 -22.79
CA LEU A 157 10.79 10.40 -22.66
C LEU A 157 10.56 11.17 -23.96
N THR A 158 11.01 10.61 -25.09
CA THR A 158 10.84 11.24 -26.42
C THR A 158 9.37 11.39 -26.78
N THR A 159 8.56 10.36 -26.55
CA THR A 159 7.11 10.41 -26.79
C THR A 159 6.46 11.54 -26.00
N TYR A 160 6.82 11.70 -24.72
CA TYR A 160 6.26 12.77 -23.89
C TYR A 160 6.75 14.17 -24.29
N LEU A 161 8.02 14.31 -24.68
CA LEU A 161 8.57 15.59 -25.15
C LEU A 161 7.86 16.08 -26.42
N VAL A 162 7.48 15.17 -27.32
CA VAL A 162 6.84 15.50 -28.60
C VAL A 162 5.31 15.58 -28.49
N ALA A 163 4.71 15.08 -27.40
CA ALA A 163 3.25 15.06 -27.20
C ALA A 163 2.53 16.41 -27.41
N PRO A 164 3.06 17.57 -26.96
CA PRO A 164 2.41 18.87 -27.21
C PRO A 164 2.26 19.17 -28.71
N PHE A 165 3.29 18.86 -29.51
CA PHE A 165 3.29 19.08 -30.95
C PHE A 165 2.36 18.11 -31.68
N MET A 166 2.30 16.85 -31.23
CA MET A 166 1.31 15.89 -31.73
C MET A 166 -0.13 16.35 -31.42
N GLY A 167 -0.37 16.87 -30.22
CA GLY A 167 -1.66 17.45 -29.86
C GLY A 167 -2.02 18.63 -30.75
N ALA A 168 -1.09 19.56 -30.95
CA ALA A 168 -1.27 20.73 -31.83
C ALA A 168 -1.63 20.34 -33.27
N THR A 169 -0.85 19.44 -33.85
CA THR A 169 -1.07 18.94 -35.23
C THR A 169 -2.40 18.19 -35.34
N SER A 170 -2.74 17.37 -34.36
CA SER A 170 -4.01 16.64 -34.33
C SER A 170 -5.21 17.59 -34.21
N GLY A 171 -5.09 18.66 -33.41
CA GLY A 171 -6.11 19.70 -33.32
C GLY A 171 -6.28 20.47 -34.63
N MET A 172 -5.18 20.79 -35.32
CA MET A 172 -5.18 21.40 -36.65
C MET A 172 -5.88 20.51 -37.69
N VAL A 173 -5.51 19.23 -37.75
CA VAL A 173 -6.11 18.25 -38.68
C VAL A 173 -7.60 18.07 -38.38
N SER A 174 -7.99 18.01 -37.11
CA SER A 174 -9.41 17.89 -36.71
C SER A 174 -10.24 19.07 -37.19
N TYR A 175 -9.73 20.29 -37.01
CA TYR A 175 -10.38 21.50 -37.50
C TYR A 175 -10.55 21.46 -39.03
N LEU A 176 -9.49 21.13 -39.76
CA LEU A 176 -9.52 21.06 -41.23
C LEU A 176 -10.49 19.99 -41.73
N ALA A 177 -10.49 18.80 -41.12
CA ALA A 177 -11.37 17.71 -41.49
C ALA A 177 -12.85 18.05 -41.30
N VAL A 178 -13.21 18.62 -40.14
CA VAL A 178 -14.60 19.01 -39.87
C VAL A 178 -15.02 20.20 -40.75
N SER A 179 -14.14 21.19 -40.94
CA SER A 179 -14.44 22.33 -41.81
C SER A 179 -14.65 21.88 -43.26
N SER A 180 -13.82 20.96 -43.75
CA SER A 180 -13.96 20.37 -45.10
C SER A 180 -15.25 19.57 -45.24
N GLY A 181 -15.63 18.80 -44.21
CA GLY A 181 -16.90 18.07 -44.19
C GLY A 181 -18.13 18.98 -44.13
N LEU A 182 -18.06 20.11 -43.42
CA LEU A 182 -19.16 21.09 -43.43
C LEU A 182 -19.29 21.77 -44.80
N LEU A 183 -18.15 22.12 -45.42
CA LEU A 183 -18.14 22.69 -46.77
C LEU A 183 -18.71 21.73 -47.81
N SER A 184 -18.42 20.42 -47.72
CA SER A 184 -18.97 19.43 -48.66
C SER A 184 -20.49 19.23 -48.49
N LEU A 185 -21.02 19.52 -47.30
CA LEU A 185 -22.47 19.52 -47.01
C LEU A 185 -23.15 20.87 -47.33
N ASN A 186 -22.44 21.81 -47.97
CA ASN A 186 -22.89 23.20 -48.19
C ASN A 186 -23.29 23.94 -46.88
N ALA A 187 -22.83 23.47 -45.73
CA ALA A 187 -23.04 24.15 -44.46
C ALA A 187 -22.02 25.28 -44.31
N THR A 188 -22.46 26.46 -43.86
CA THR A 188 -21.53 27.56 -43.58
C THR A 188 -20.66 27.15 -42.39
N PRO A 189 -19.32 27.15 -42.53
CA PRO A 189 -18.45 26.84 -41.40
C PRO A 189 -18.74 27.82 -40.26
N PRO A 190 -18.75 27.36 -39.00
CA PRO A 190 -19.02 28.22 -37.86
C PRO A 190 -18.03 29.38 -37.88
N LYS A 191 -18.54 30.62 -37.83
CA LYS A 191 -17.71 31.81 -37.64
C LYS A 191 -16.80 31.61 -36.42
N GLU A 192 -15.60 32.18 -36.49
CA GLU A 192 -14.35 31.90 -35.76
C GLU A 192 -14.37 31.52 -34.26
N GLN A 193 -15.51 31.52 -33.55
CA GLN A 193 -15.56 31.34 -32.09
C GLN A 193 -16.68 30.42 -31.55
N GLY A 194 -17.48 29.72 -32.37
CA GLY A 194 -18.79 29.24 -31.90
C GLY A 194 -19.08 27.74 -31.71
N SER A 195 -18.34 26.81 -32.33
CA SER A 195 -18.79 25.41 -32.34
C SER A 195 -18.24 24.61 -31.17
N LEU A 196 -19.05 24.46 -30.11
CA LEU A 196 -18.79 23.55 -28.99
C LEU A 196 -18.46 22.12 -29.46
N ALA A 197 -19.10 21.66 -30.54
CA ALA A 197 -18.81 20.36 -31.14
C ALA A 197 -17.40 20.30 -31.72
N LEU A 198 -16.94 21.37 -32.39
CA LEU A 198 -15.59 21.45 -32.95
C LEU A 198 -14.54 21.48 -31.82
N PHE A 199 -14.82 22.16 -30.72
CA PHE A 199 -13.98 22.14 -29.52
C PHE A 199 -13.91 20.73 -28.90
N ALA A 200 -15.05 20.06 -28.74
CA ALA A 200 -15.12 18.73 -28.17
C ALA A 200 -14.36 17.69 -29.02
N VAL A 201 -14.50 17.74 -30.35
CA VAL A 201 -13.77 16.86 -31.28
C VAL A 201 -12.26 17.13 -31.20
N THR A 202 -11.85 18.39 -31.20
CA THR A 202 -10.44 18.79 -31.11
C THR A 202 -9.81 18.30 -29.81
N ILE A 203 -10.52 18.43 -28.68
CA ILE A 203 -10.07 17.94 -27.37
C ILE A 203 -10.00 16.41 -27.38
N ALA A 204 -11.02 15.72 -27.88
CA ALA A 204 -11.05 14.25 -27.91
C ALA A 204 -9.93 13.67 -28.77
N VAL A 205 -9.66 14.26 -29.93
CA VAL A 205 -8.57 13.85 -30.83
C VAL A 205 -7.21 14.19 -30.23
N GLY A 206 -7.05 15.39 -29.66
CA GLY A 206 -5.84 15.78 -28.93
C GLY A 206 -5.59 14.91 -27.69
N TRP A 207 -6.64 14.43 -27.02
CA TRP A 207 -6.56 13.48 -25.92
C TRP A 207 -6.19 12.08 -26.44
N ASN A 208 -6.73 11.64 -27.57
CA ASN A 208 -6.44 10.31 -28.11
C ASN A 208 -5.31 10.30 -29.15
N TRP A 209 -4.18 10.93 -28.84
CA TRP A 209 -3.02 11.02 -29.75
C TRP A 209 -2.21 9.72 -29.90
N MET A 210 -2.41 8.71 -29.05
CA MET A 210 -1.64 7.44 -29.10
C MET A 210 -1.83 6.66 -30.41
N PRO A 211 -3.07 6.46 -30.92
CA PRO A 211 -3.28 5.88 -32.24
C PRO A 211 -2.56 6.63 -33.38
N VAL A 212 -2.42 7.95 -33.27
CA VAL A 212 -1.65 8.74 -34.24
C VAL A 212 -0.17 8.39 -34.14
N PHE A 213 0.36 8.22 -32.93
CA PHE A 213 1.72 7.72 -32.72
C PHE A 213 1.92 6.31 -33.29
N ASP A 214 1.00 5.39 -33.04
CA ASP A 214 1.07 4.02 -33.59
C ASP A 214 1.02 4.02 -35.13
N TRP A 215 0.18 4.88 -35.70
CA TRP A 215 0.11 5.08 -37.14
C TRP A 215 1.41 5.68 -37.70
N MET A 216 1.98 6.71 -37.06
CA MET A 216 3.26 7.29 -37.46
C MET A 216 4.42 6.31 -37.33
N ALA A 217 4.46 5.50 -36.26
CA ALA A 217 5.47 4.46 -36.07
C ALA A 217 5.35 3.38 -37.16
N THR A 218 4.12 2.98 -37.51
CA THR A 218 3.85 2.06 -38.62
C THR A 218 4.28 2.66 -39.96
N LEU A 219 4.01 3.94 -40.19
CA LEU A 219 4.41 4.64 -41.42
C LEU A 219 5.93 4.77 -41.51
N ALA A 220 6.60 5.16 -40.43
CA ALA A 220 8.06 5.24 -40.35
C ALA A 220 8.70 3.87 -40.60
N ALA A 221 8.15 2.80 -40.01
CA ALA A 221 8.59 1.44 -40.26
C ALA A 221 8.42 1.04 -41.74
N ARG A 222 7.32 1.44 -42.39
CA ARG A 222 7.12 1.21 -43.84
C ARG A 222 8.11 1.99 -44.70
N VAL A 223 8.38 3.25 -44.36
CA VAL A 223 9.36 4.08 -45.08
C VAL A 223 10.76 3.49 -44.92
N LEU A 224 11.16 3.11 -43.71
CA LEU A 224 12.44 2.46 -43.44
C LEU A 224 12.56 1.09 -44.15
N ALA A 225 11.49 0.30 -44.16
CA ALA A 225 11.44 -0.96 -44.91
C ALA A 225 11.58 -0.73 -46.43
N SER A 226 10.98 0.34 -46.97
CA SER A 226 11.16 0.72 -48.38
C SER A 226 12.59 1.15 -48.73
N GLN A 227 13.39 1.52 -47.71
CA GLN A 227 14.81 1.84 -47.82
C GLN A 227 15.73 0.64 -47.54
N GLY A 228 15.18 -0.57 -47.37
CA GLY A 228 15.95 -1.80 -47.11
C GLY A 228 16.36 -2.02 -45.66
N ALA A 229 15.80 -1.28 -44.69
CA ALA A 229 16.08 -1.51 -43.27
C ALA A 229 15.24 -2.68 -42.71
N PRO A 230 15.80 -3.54 -41.83
CA PRO A 230 15.08 -4.65 -41.21
C PRO A 230 13.98 -4.15 -40.26
N ALA A 231 12.81 -4.78 -40.31
CA ALA A 231 11.64 -4.38 -39.51
C ALA A 231 11.86 -4.63 -38.00
N PRO A 232 11.38 -3.74 -37.11
CA PRO A 232 11.47 -3.94 -35.67
C PRO A 232 10.52 -5.03 -35.17
N ALA A 233 10.98 -5.86 -34.23
CA ALA A 233 10.21 -6.98 -33.66
C ALA A 233 9.01 -6.51 -32.82
N LYS A 234 7.86 -7.17 -32.99
CA LYS A 234 6.58 -6.86 -32.31
C LYS A 234 6.52 -7.54 -30.93
N PRO A 235 6.11 -6.85 -29.84
CA PRO A 235 5.91 -7.47 -28.53
C PRO A 235 4.58 -8.26 -28.47
N ALA A 236 4.61 -9.41 -27.79
CA ALA A 236 3.49 -10.34 -27.66
C ALA A 236 2.49 -9.92 -26.56
N ALA A 237 1.19 -10.20 -26.76
CA ALA A 237 0.11 -9.89 -25.83
C ALA A 237 -0.41 -11.18 -25.16
N ALA A 238 -0.66 -11.13 -23.84
CA ALA A 238 -1.22 -12.23 -23.04
C ALA A 238 -2.77 -12.16 -22.96
N SER A 239 -3.42 -13.32 -22.78
CA SER A 239 -4.86 -13.59 -22.94
C SER A 239 -5.50 -14.08 -21.64
N ASP A 240 -6.67 -13.53 -21.28
CA ASP A 240 -7.45 -13.82 -20.05
C ASP A 240 -8.68 -14.71 -20.32
N ALA A 241 -8.88 -15.77 -19.52
CA ALA A 241 -10.19 -16.43 -19.32
C ALA A 241 -10.24 -17.23 -17.98
N ARG A 242 -11.37 -17.20 -17.26
CA ARG A 242 -11.64 -17.94 -15.99
C ARG A 242 -13.11 -18.41 -15.91
N PRO A 243 -13.42 -19.57 -15.27
CA PRO A 243 -14.79 -19.93 -14.86
C PRO A 243 -14.98 -20.16 -13.34
N ALA A 244 -16.24 -20.31 -12.93
CA ALA A 244 -16.83 -20.02 -11.62
C ALA A 244 -17.29 -21.24 -10.76
N ALA A 245 -17.60 -20.94 -9.49
CA ALA A 245 -18.60 -21.53 -8.56
C ALA A 245 -18.21 -22.61 -7.51
N ALA A 246 -18.61 -22.37 -6.24
CA ALA A 246 -19.31 -23.28 -5.29
C ALA A 246 -19.51 -22.61 -3.90
N ALA A 247 -20.68 -22.79 -3.25
CA ALA A 247 -21.08 -22.21 -1.95
C ALA A 247 -22.03 -23.16 -1.19
N ASP A 248 -21.94 -23.24 0.16
CA ASP A 248 -23.05 -23.44 1.15
C ASP A 248 -22.58 -24.02 2.52
N ASP A 249 -22.30 -23.17 3.52
CA ASP A 249 -22.35 -23.43 4.98
C ASP A 249 -22.56 -22.07 5.69
N PRO A 250 -23.36 -21.91 6.77
CA PRO A 250 -23.66 -20.61 7.41
C PRO A 250 -22.52 -19.98 8.25
N ALA A 251 -21.60 -20.76 8.83
CA ALA A 251 -20.36 -20.21 9.38
C ALA A 251 -19.37 -19.87 8.24
N PHE A 252 -19.43 -20.69 7.19
CA PHE A 252 -18.90 -20.36 5.87
C PHE A 252 -19.57 -19.11 5.29
N ALA A 253 -20.85 -18.81 5.55
CA ALA A 253 -21.56 -17.75 4.85
C ALA A 253 -21.03 -16.39 5.29
N HIS A 254 -20.67 -16.22 6.56
CA HIS A 254 -20.05 -14.98 7.02
C HIS A 254 -18.57 -14.86 6.62
N ARG A 255 -17.84 -15.98 6.56
CA ARG A 255 -16.46 -16.05 6.08
C ARG A 255 -16.39 -15.76 4.58
N ASP A 256 -17.19 -16.47 3.81
CA ASP A 256 -17.39 -16.33 2.37
C ASP A 256 -17.94 -14.95 2.03
N VAL A 257 -18.83 -14.37 2.83
CA VAL A 257 -19.24 -12.96 2.67
C VAL A 257 -18.04 -12.02 2.82
N LEU A 258 -17.18 -12.21 3.83
CA LEU A 258 -16.02 -11.33 4.03
C LEU A 258 -14.95 -11.55 2.94
N ASP A 259 -14.72 -12.79 2.54
CA ASP A 259 -13.77 -13.15 1.48
C ASP A 259 -14.25 -12.65 0.11
N ARG A 260 -15.55 -12.77 -0.19
CA ARG A 260 -16.20 -12.17 -1.38
C ARG A 260 -16.17 -10.65 -1.32
N ALA A 261 -16.37 -10.06 -0.13
CA ALA A 261 -16.27 -8.63 0.05
C ALA A 261 -14.85 -8.11 -0.17
N VAL A 262 -13.83 -8.89 0.23
CA VAL A 262 -12.42 -8.62 -0.07
C VAL A 262 -12.17 -8.70 -1.58
N ALA A 263 -12.71 -9.72 -2.26
CA ALA A 263 -12.61 -9.81 -3.72
C ALA A 263 -13.26 -8.60 -4.41
N TYR A 264 -14.47 -8.22 -3.98
CA TYR A 264 -15.15 -7.02 -4.45
C TYR A 264 -14.36 -5.74 -4.15
N ALA A 265 -13.78 -5.61 -2.96
CA ALA A 265 -12.93 -4.49 -2.56
C ALA A 265 -11.69 -4.36 -3.47
N ARG A 266 -11.08 -5.48 -3.90
CA ARG A 266 -9.95 -5.47 -4.85
C ARG A 266 -10.33 -4.87 -6.20
N GLU A 267 -11.53 -5.16 -6.69
CA GLU A 267 -12.03 -4.60 -7.97
C GLU A 267 -12.22 -3.07 -7.88
N LEU A 268 -12.57 -2.56 -6.70
CA LEU A 268 -12.72 -1.12 -6.45
C LEU A 268 -11.36 -0.40 -6.41
N GLY A 269 -10.28 -1.09 -6.05
CA GLY A 269 -8.88 -0.63 -6.12
C GLY A 269 -8.48 0.48 -5.15
N ALA A 270 -9.39 0.92 -4.26
CA ALA A 270 -9.15 1.99 -3.28
C ALA A 270 -9.44 1.55 -1.83
N VAL A 271 -9.82 0.29 -1.62
CA VAL A 271 -10.15 -0.28 -0.31
C VAL A 271 -8.95 -1.08 0.20
N GLU A 272 -8.49 -0.78 1.40
CA GLU A 272 -7.32 -1.41 2.04
C GLU A 272 -7.69 -2.63 2.88
N ALA A 273 -8.86 -2.60 3.53
CA ALA A 273 -9.32 -3.66 4.41
C ALA A 273 -10.84 -3.78 4.42
N VAL A 274 -11.34 -4.96 4.80
CA VAL A 274 -12.76 -5.21 5.03
C VAL A 274 -12.95 -5.81 6.42
N SER A 275 -13.95 -5.32 7.15
CA SER A 275 -14.30 -5.83 8.49
C SER A 275 -15.80 -5.83 8.72
N TRP A 276 -16.23 -6.47 9.81
CA TRP A 276 -17.57 -6.28 10.37
C TRP A 276 -17.55 -5.19 11.44
N GLY A 277 -18.67 -4.49 11.62
CA GLY A 277 -18.87 -3.61 12.78
C GLY A 277 -20.14 -2.76 12.66
N PRO A 278 -20.48 -1.93 13.67
CA PRO A 278 -21.61 -1.01 13.58
C PRO A 278 -21.51 -0.05 12.38
N LYS A 279 -22.62 0.24 11.70
CA LYS A 279 -22.68 1.23 10.63
C LYS A 279 -22.59 2.64 11.20
N TYR A 280 -21.81 3.53 10.60
CA TYR A 280 -21.74 4.94 11.00
C TYR A 280 -22.64 5.82 10.13
N VAL A 281 -23.34 6.76 10.77
CA VAL A 281 -24.12 7.81 10.10
C VAL A 281 -23.78 9.15 10.74
N GLY A 282 -23.30 10.12 9.95
CA GLY A 282 -22.86 11.41 10.49
C GLY A 282 -21.68 11.33 11.46
N GLY A 283 -20.84 10.29 11.35
CA GLY A 283 -19.70 10.05 12.25
C GLY A 283 -20.07 9.36 13.58
N GLN A 284 -21.34 9.02 13.80
CA GLN A 284 -21.81 8.31 14.99
C GLN A 284 -22.16 6.86 14.67
N PRO A 285 -21.79 5.88 15.52
CA PRO A 285 -22.15 4.48 15.32
C PRO A 285 -23.66 4.28 15.52
N THR A 286 -24.27 3.45 14.68
CA THR A 286 -25.67 3.03 14.78
C THR A 286 -25.78 1.61 15.31
N ALA A 287 -26.98 1.17 15.71
CA ALA A 287 -27.23 -0.20 16.17
C ALA A 287 -27.15 -1.26 15.06
N ALA A 288 -27.12 -0.87 13.78
CA ALA A 288 -27.08 -1.80 12.66
C ALA A 288 -25.64 -2.29 12.41
N VAL A 289 -25.45 -3.61 12.30
CA VAL A 289 -24.17 -4.19 11.84
C VAL A 289 -24.05 -4.07 10.33
N ALA A 290 -22.89 -3.64 9.86
CA ALA A 290 -22.56 -3.49 8.46
C ALA A 290 -21.19 -4.10 8.13
N LEU A 291 -21.02 -4.40 6.84
CA LEU A 291 -19.74 -4.74 6.24
C LEU A 291 -19.00 -3.44 5.91
N ARG A 292 -17.86 -3.22 6.55
CA ARG A 292 -17.11 -1.97 6.46
C ARG A 292 -15.93 -2.09 5.52
N PHE A 293 -15.82 -1.13 4.61
CA PHE A 293 -14.74 -0.99 3.64
C PHE A 293 -13.84 0.17 4.06
N HIS A 294 -12.61 -0.16 4.42
CA HIS A 294 -11.62 0.79 4.94
C HIS A 294 -10.83 1.39 3.77
N VAL A 295 -10.78 2.72 3.67
CA VAL A 295 -10.14 3.48 2.58
C VAL A 295 -9.21 4.54 3.15
N THR A 296 -8.16 4.94 2.44
CA THR A 296 -7.26 6.01 2.91
C THR A 296 -7.91 7.39 2.95
N GLU A 297 -8.85 7.66 2.05
CA GLU A 297 -9.60 8.90 1.98
C GLU A 297 -10.97 8.69 1.32
N LYS A 298 -11.97 9.46 1.77
CA LYS A 298 -13.27 9.52 1.10
C LYS A 298 -13.19 10.54 -0.04
N ARG A 299 -13.21 10.05 -1.27
CA ARG A 299 -13.33 10.91 -2.47
C ARG A 299 -14.78 11.15 -2.82
N GLY A 300 -15.08 12.34 -3.35
CA GLY A 300 -16.42 12.78 -3.75
C GLY A 300 -17.00 12.01 -4.94
N ALA A 301 -17.42 12.70 -6.01
CA ALA A 301 -18.05 12.07 -7.17
C ALA A 301 -17.16 11.00 -7.84
N LEU A 302 -17.29 9.75 -7.39
CA LEU A 302 -16.67 8.57 -8.00
C LEU A 302 -17.57 8.03 -9.10
N ASP A 303 -16.98 7.40 -10.12
CA ASP A 303 -17.71 6.54 -11.06
C ASP A 303 -18.55 5.53 -10.25
N PRO A 304 -19.86 5.32 -10.55
CA PRO A 304 -20.68 4.33 -9.88
C PRO A 304 -20.02 2.95 -9.74
N LYS A 305 -19.20 2.52 -10.71
CA LYS A 305 -18.47 1.24 -10.66
C LYS A 305 -17.34 1.19 -9.63
N ARG A 306 -16.88 2.35 -9.17
CA ARG A 306 -15.84 2.51 -8.13
C ARG A 306 -16.41 2.85 -6.76
N ARG A 307 -17.74 2.91 -6.62
CA ARG A 307 -18.40 3.12 -5.33
C ARG A 307 -18.65 1.77 -4.67
N VAL A 308 -18.38 1.71 -3.38
CA VAL A 308 -18.88 0.61 -2.54
C VAL A 308 -20.41 0.64 -2.63
N ALA A 309 -21.00 -0.45 -3.09
CA ALA A 309 -22.45 -0.59 -3.19
C ALA A 309 -23.07 -0.45 -1.79
N PRO A 310 -24.21 0.24 -1.62
CA PRO A 310 -24.83 0.49 -0.31
C PRO A 310 -25.27 -0.79 0.42
N THR A 311 -25.39 -1.90 -0.32
CA THR A 311 -25.52 -3.25 0.20
C THR A 311 -24.59 -4.19 -0.56
N PHE A 312 -24.10 -5.24 0.09
CA PHE A 312 -23.29 -6.30 -0.50
C PHE A 312 -23.86 -7.64 -0.07
N LEU A 313 -24.29 -8.47 -1.02
CA LEU A 313 -25.01 -9.73 -0.74
C LEU A 313 -26.21 -9.55 0.21
N GLY A 314 -26.94 -8.44 0.05
CA GLY A 314 -28.10 -8.08 0.88
C GLY A 314 -27.75 -7.46 2.26
N LEU A 315 -26.47 -7.41 2.62
CA LEU A 315 -26.01 -6.85 3.89
C LEU A 315 -25.70 -5.36 3.75
N PRO A 316 -26.02 -4.51 4.75
CA PRO A 316 -25.62 -3.11 4.74
C PRO A 316 -24.11 -2.96 4.65
N THR A 317 -23.63 -2.00 3.86
CA THR A 317 -22.20 -1.63 3.82
C THR A 317 -21.96 -0.26 4.45
N ASP A 318 -20.70 -0.02 4.82
CA ASP A 318 -20.22 1.28 5.26
C ASP A 318 -18.79 1.52 4.74
N VAL A 319 -18.41 2.79 4.56
CA VAL A 319 -17.07 3.18 4.09
C VAL A 319 -16.40 4.01 5.17
N VAL A 320 -15.21 3.59 5.58
CA VAL A 320 -14.50 4.14 6.74
C VAL A 320 -13.13 4.64 6.30
N VAL A 321 -12.74 5.85 6.72
CA VAL A 321 -11.43 6.42 6.35
C VAL A 321 -10.37 5.97 7.35
N SER A 322 -9.36 5.23 6.92
CA SER A 322 -8.16 4.84 7.67
C SER A 322 -7.13 5.96 7.63
N ALA A 323 -7.17 6.89 8.58
CA ALA A 323 -6.12 7.92 8.69
C ALA A 323 -4.93 7.40 9.52
N SER A 324 -3.71 7.70 9.08
CA SER A 324 -2.48 7.61 9.90
C SER A 324 -2.34 8.87 10.77
N LEU A 325 -2.02 8.69 12.05
CA LEU A 325 -1.98 9.78 13.03
C LEU A 325 -0.69 10.61 12.96
N PRO A 326 -0.75 11.91 13.29
CA PRO A 326 0.42 12.67 13.72
C PRO A 326 0.87 12.23 15.13
N GLU A 327 2.19 12.14 15.32
CA GLU A 327 2.83 11.91 16.61
C GLU A 327 2.37 12.97 17.62
N VAL A 328 2.00 12.53 18.82
CA VAL A 328 1.73 13.40 19.96
C VAL A 328 2.55 12.86 21.13
N ASP A 329 3.27 13.75 21.80
CA ASP A 329 4.07 13.39 22.97
C ASP A 329 3.15 13.06 24.16
N ALA A 330 3.18 11.80 24.58
CA ALA A 330 2.55 11.37 25.82
C ALA A 330 3.42 11.74 27.03
N PRO A 331 2.81 12.05 28.20
CA PRO A 331 3.54 12.32 29.43
C PRO A 331 4.29 11.06 29.89
N ARG A 332 5.61 11.19 30.06
CA ARG A 332 6.48 10.13 30.59
C ARG A 332 6.22 9.90 32.08
N LEU A 333 6.17 8.63 32.47
CA LEU A 333 6.15 8.19 33.86
C LEU A 333 7.47 8.56 34.58
N ASP A 334 7.40 8.84 35.88
CA ASP A 334 8.55 9.10 36.75
C ASP A 334 9.56 7.93 36.72
N ALA A 335 10.79 8.25 36.35
CA ALA A 335 11.82 7.29 35.96
C ALA A 335 12.65 6.69 37.12
N ASP A 336 12.35 7.06 38.37
CA ASP A 336 13.30 6.91 39.48
C ASP A 336 13.05 5.71 40.40
N GLN A 337 12.14 4.79 40.04
CA GLN A 337 11.96 3.54 40.80
C GLN A 337 12.26 2.31 39.94
N PRO A 338 13.20 1.44 40.35
CA PRO A 338 13.44 0.17 39.67
C PRO A 338 12.22 -0.73 39.85
N ARG A 339 11.40 -0.83 38.81
CA ARG A 339 10.26 -1.75 38.74
C ARG A 339 10.70 -3.03 38.03
N PRO A 340 10.23 -4.22 38.46
CA PRO A 340 10.41 -5.43 37.68
C PRO A 340 9.82 -5.21 36.28
N VAL A 341 10.55 -5.63 35.26
CA VAL A 341 10.11 -5.45 33.87
C VAL A 341 9.00 -6.45 33.61
N GLY A 342 7.86 -6.00 33.08
CA GLY A 342 6.72 -6.86 32.80
C GLY A 342 5.95 -6.41 31.56
N PRO A 343 4.98 -7.22 31.10
CA PRO A 343 4.09 -6.84 30.01
C PRO A 343 3.51 -5.43 30.18
N GLY A 344 3.41 -4.66 29.10
CA GLY A 344 2.99 -3.26 29.12
C GLY A 344 4.13 -2.25 29.37
N ALA A 345 5.33 -2.70 29.72
CA ALA A 345 6.49 -1.82 29.86
C ALA A 345 7.04 -1.33 28.51
N GLU A 346 7.58 -0.11 28.50
CA GLU A 346 8.31 0.43 27.34
C GLU A 346 9.59 -0.38 27.09
N ILE A 347 9.81 -0.72 25.81
CA ILE A 347 11.03 -1.35 25.32
C ILE A 347 11.46 -0.71 24.01
N GLY A 348 12.73 -0.85 23.67
CA GLY A 348 13.28 -0.37 22.42
C GLY A 348 14.67 -0.94 22.15
N LEU A 349 15.28 -0.51 21.06
CA LEU A 349 16.66 -0.85 20.75
C LEU A 349 17.60 0.00 21.60
N ALA A 350 18.60 -0.64 22.23
CA ALA A 350 19.52 0.06 23.14
C ALA A 350 20.28 1.25 22.49
N GLN A 351 20.45 1.23 21.16
CA GLN A 351 21.17 2.25 20.39
C GLN A 351 20.24 3.24 19.67
N ASP A 352 18.95 2.94 19.56
CA ASP A 352 17.97 3.77 18.85
C ASP A 352 16.82 4.13 19.79
N ARG A 353 16.96 5.30 20.43
CA ARG A 353 15.94 5.84 21.34
C ARG A 353 14.65 6.24 20.62
N ALA A 354 14.63 6.34 19.29
CA ALA A 354 13.43 6.62 18.52
C ALA A 354 12.62 5.33 18.25
N ALA A 355 13.29 4.17 18.18
CA ALA A 355 12.66 2.86 18.05
C ALA A 355 12.16 2.37 19.42
N ARG A 356 10.97 2.83 19.81
CA ARG A 356 10.28 2.45 21.05
C ARG A 356 8.95 1.76 20.77
N GLY A 357 8.58 0.86 21.66
CA GLY A 357 7.31 0.14 21.67
C GLY A 357 7.06 -0.46 23.05
N THR A 358 6.23 -1.50 23.09
CA THR A 358 5.78 -2.14 24.31
C THR A 358 6.18 -3.61 24.36
N LEU A 359 6.60 -4.06 25.54
CA LEU A 359 6.77 -5.47 25.86
C LEU A 359 5.39 -6.13 25.97
N GLY A 360 5.09 -7.04 25.05
CA GLY A 360 3.77 -7.67 24.96
C GLY A 360 3.55 -8.77 25.98
N ALA A 361 4.44 -9.74 26.01
CA ALA A 361 4.34 -10.89 26.91
C ALA A 361 5.71 -11.54 27.13
N TRP A 362 5.80 -12.34 28.19
CA TRP A 362 6.88 -13.31 28.35
C TRP A 362 6.45 -14.64 27.75
N LEU A 363 7.29 -15.22 26.91
CA LEU A 363 7.08 -16.53 26.31
C LEU A 363 8.12 -17.52 26.84
N THR A 364 7.80 -18.82 26.80
CA THR A 364 8.73 -19.90 27.13
C THR A 364 8.75 -20.98 26.05
N LYS A 365 9.94 -21.51 25.77
CA LYS A 365 10.19 -22.67 24.90
C LYS A 365 11.45 -23.37 25.34
N ALA A 366 11.36 -24.67 25.63
CA ALA A 366 12.48 -25.49 26.11
C ALA A 366 13.24 -24.81 27.28
N ASP A 367 12.50 -24.43 28.33
CA ASP A 367 12.99 -23.80 29.56
C ASP A 367 13.70 -22.44 29.39
N ARG A 368 13.64 -21.85 28.19
CA ARG A 368 14.14 -20.49 27.93
C ARG A 368 12.99 -19.50 27.90
N VAL A 369 13.20 -18.34 28.50
CA VAL A 369 12.24 -17.23 28.50
C VAL A 369 12.59 -16.22 27.42
N PHE A 370 11.55 -15.74 26.73
CA PHE A 370 11.64 -14.78 25.64
C PHE A 370 10.75 -13.57 25.90
N ALA A 371 11.24 -12.38 25.55
CA ALA A 371 10.44 -11.15 25.48
C ALA A 371 9.73 -11.10 24.13
N LEU A 372 8.40 -10.96 24.10
CA LEU A 372 7.62 -10.77 22.86
C LEU A 372 7.32 -9.29 22.63
N THR A 373 7.45 -8.82 21.39
CA THR A 373 7.03 -7.46 20.96
C THR A 373 6.68 -7.43 19.48
N ALA A 374 6.26 -6.28 18.96
CA ALA A 374 6.02 -6.08 17.54
C ALA A 374 7.34 -6.00 16.77
N ARG A 375 7.40 -6.60 15.57
CA ARG A 375 8.65 -6.68 14.80
C ARG A 375 9.13 -5.30 14.37
N HIS A 376 8.23 -4.45 13.87
CA HIS A 376 8.60 -3.11 13.41
C HIS A 376 9.13 -2.19 14.51
N VAL A 377 8.93 -2.52 15.80
CA VAL A 377 9.55 -1.80 16.94
C VAL A 377 11.06 -2.06 17.00
N VAL A 378 11.53 -3.24 16.59
CA VAL A 378 12.92 -3.69 16.79
C VAL A 378 13.70 -3.94 15.50
N TYR A 379 13.10 -3.75 14.32
CA TYR A 379 13.75 -3.97 13.01
C TYR A 379 13.85 -2.71 12.11
N PRO A 380 14.75 -1.76 12.43
CA PRO A 380 15.36 -0.93 11.39
C PRO A 380 16.89 -1.03 11.27
N GLY A 381 17.62 -1.86 12.06
CA GLY A 381 19.09 -1.87 12.06
C GLY A 381 19.80 -3.13 12.60
N ALA A 382 21.14 -3.11 12.60
CA ALA A 382 22.04 -4.25 12.87
C ALA A 382 22.17 -4.68 14.35
N THR A 383 21.50 -4.00 15.28
CA THR A 383 21.70 -4.17 16.72
C THR A 383 20.67 -5.12 17.33
N ARG A 384 21.13 -6.04 18.20
CA ARG A 384 20.29 -7.11 18.76
C ARG A 384 19.78 -6.85 20.18
N ALA A 385 20.23 -5.83 20.91
CA ALA A 385 19.86 -5.68 22.33
C ALA A 385 18.51 -4.96 22.53
N LEU A 386 17.55 -5.65 23.16
CA LEU A 386 16.28 -5.08 23.63
C LEU A 386 16.49 -4.50 25.03
N SER A 387 16.08 -3.25 25.26
CA SER A 387 16.21 -2.57 26.56
C SER A 387 14.92 -1.89 26.98
N SER A 388 14.64 -1.85 28.29
CA SER A 388 13.69 -0.87 28.83
C SER A 388 14.40 0.48 28.98
N PRO A 389 13.69 1.62 28.84
CA PRO A 389 14.26 2.92 29.14
C PRO A 389 14.81 2.90 30.57
N ALA A 390 16.06 3.30 30.74
CA ALA A 390 16.55 3.71 32.04
C ALA A 390 16.20 5.19 32.22
N GLY A 391 16.10 5.68 33.46
CA GLY A 391 15.96 7.11 33.70
C GLY A 391 17.02 7.93 32.98
N SER A 392 16.78 9.23 32.80
CA SER A 392 17.47 10.10 31.81
C SER A 392 19.00 10.10 31.85
N THR A 393 19.61 9.58 32.92
CA THR A 393 21.06 9.51 33.17
C THR A 393 21.65 8.09 33.27
N ALA A 394 20.84 7.02 33.22
CA ALA A 394 21.30 5.65 33.42
C ALA A 394 21.53 4.90 32.09
N ALA A 395 22.43 3.91 32.12
CA ALA A 395 22.66 3.00 31.00
C ALA A 395 21.36 2.21 30.69
N PRO A 396 21.04 1.94 29.41
CA PRO A 396 19.82 1.23 29.03
C PRO A 396 19.73 -0.12 29.76
N ASN A 397 18.57 -0.39 30.35
CA ASN A 397 18.34 -1.60 31.13
C ASN A 397 18.08 -2.76 30.16
N VAL A 398 19.14 -3.41 29.70
CA VAL A 398 19.07 -4.51 28.72
C VAL A 398 18.21 -5.64 29.28
N VAL A 399 17.14 -5.96 28.55
CA VAL A 399 16.21 -7.05 28.83
C VAL A 399 16.70 -8.34 28.20
N GLY A 400 17.27 -8.25 26.99
CA GLY A 400 17.64 -9.44 26.22
C GLY A 400 18.27 -9.14 24.87
N GLU A 401 18.55 -10.20 24.12
CA GLU A 401 19.03 -10.16 22.74
C GLU A 401 17.98 -10.72 21.78
N LEU A 402 17.69 -10.01 20.70
CA LEU A 402 16.78 -10.38 19.65
C LEU A 402 17.17 -11.75 19.09
N ALA A 403 16.27 -12.71 19.28
CA ALA A 403 16.49 -14.09 18.89
C ALA A 403 16.04 -14.31 17.45
N ASP A 404 14.80 -13.91 17.14
CA ASP A 404 14.18 -14.13 15.84
C ASP A 404 12.91 -13.27 15.69
N SER A 405 12.27 -13.32 14.52
CA SER A 405 11.02 -12.60 14.23
C SER A 405 10.17 -13.29 13.17
N ASP A 406 8.89 -12.95 13.14
CA ASP A 406 7.99 -13.34 12.06
C ASP A 406 7.41 -12.10 11.40
N GLU A 407 7.78 -11.87 10.14
CA GLU A 407 7.35 -10.71 9.37
C GLU A 407 5.85 -10.76 9.02
N ALA A 408 5.29 -11.94 8.79
CA ALA A 408 3.87 -12.06 8.46
C ALA A 408 3.00 -11.68 9.67
N LEU A 409 3.37 -12.18 10.85
CA LEU A 409 2.66 -11.85 12.08
C LEU A 409 3.01 -10.47 12.66
N ASP A 410 4.04 -9.80 12.12
CA ASP A 410 4.64 -8.57 12.64
C ASP A 410 5.05 -8.71 14.12
N VAL A 411 5.69 -9.83 14.47
CA VAL A 411 6.15 -10.12 15.83
C VAL A 411 7.65 -10.39 15.87
N ALA A 412 8.29 -10.05 16.97
CA ALA A 412 9.68 -10.35 17.24
C ALA A 412 9.83 -10.84 18.68
N TRP A 413 10.84 -11.68 18.92
CA TRP A 413 11.14 -12.11 20.27
C TRP A 413 12.62 -12.12 20.58
N ALA A 414 12.97 -11.76 21.82
CA ALA A 414 14.34 -11.68 22.31
C ALA A 414 14.57 -12.69 23.44
N THR A 415 15.72 -13.35 23.46
CA THR A 415 16.14 -14.16 24.63
C THR A 415 16.34 -13.25 25.83
N VAL A 416 15.72 -13.57 26.96
CA VAL A 416 15.90 -12.79 28.19
C VAL A 416 17.25 -13.09 28.83
N SER A 417 18.05 -12.06 29.07
CA SER A 417 19.35 -12.16 29.76
C SER A 417 19.27 -11.78 31.24
N LYS A 418 18.15 -11.19 31.67
CA LYS A 418 17.90 -10.84 33.07
C LYS A 418 17.61 -12.07 33.95
N PRO A 419 17.97 -12.03 35.24
CA PRO A 419 17.48 -13.00 36.22
C PRO A 419 15.95 -13.05 36.22
N LEU A 420 15.36 -14.26 36.23
CA LEU A 420 13.89 -14.42 36.22
C LEU A 420 13.19 -13.75 37.41
N ALA A 421 13.90 -13.57 38.53
CA ALA A 421 13.38 -12.88 39.71
C ALA A 421 13.05 -11.40 39.46
N ASP A 422 13.73 -10.78 38.48
CA ASP A 422 13.57 -9.37 38.10
C ASP A 422 12.45 -9.16 37.08
N LEU A 423 11.81 -10.24 36.64
CA LEU A 423 10.69 -10.21 35.71
C LEU A 423 9.36 -10.23 36.49
N SER A 424 8.42 -9.42 36.01
CA SER A 424 7.01 -9.46 36.43
C SER A 424 6.20 -10.15 35.33
N ASP A 425 5.37 -11.11 35.69
CA ASP A 425 4.35 -11.69 34.80
C ASP A 425 3.04 -10.89 34.83
N GLN A 426 2.91 -9.89 35.71
CA GLN A 426 1.77 -8.98 35.74
C GLN A 426 1.86 -7.92 34.65
N VAL A 427 0.74 -7.68 33.97
CA VAL A 427 0.57 -6.59 33.01
C VAL A 427 0.52 -5.26 33.76
N GLY A 428 1.38 -4.32 33.35
CA GLY A 428 1.42 -2.95 33.86
C GLY A 428 0.03 -2.30 33.82
N GLY A 429 -0.30 -1.51 34.84
CA GLY A 429 -1.61 -0.85 34.98
C GLY A 429 -2.77 -1.79 35.35
N LEU A 430 -2.74 -3.07 34.96
CA LEU A 430 -3.80 -4.05 35.25
C LEU A 430 -3.54 -4.86 36.53
N GLY A 431 -2.28 -5.08 36.89
CA GLY A 431 -1.90 -5.84 38.09
C GLY A 431 -2.27 -7.33 38.04
N GLN A 432 -2.49 -7.87 36.84
CA GLN A 432 -2.92 -9.26 36.61
C GLN A 432 -2.00 -9.93 35.58
N ALA A 433 -1.74 -11.23 35.76
CA ALA A 433 -0.96 -12.04 34.83
C ALA A 433 -1.85 -12.72 33.78
N PHE A 434 -1.27 -13.14 32.66
CA PHE A 434 -1.98 -13.91 31.64
C PHE A 434 -2.16 -15.38 32.08
N GLU A 435 -3.38 -15.77 32.43
CA GLU A 435 -3.79 -17.15 32.77
C GLU A 435 -4.08 -18.03 31.55
N GLY A 436 -4.01 -17.47 30.35
CA GLY A 436 -4.08 -18.24 29.12
C GLY A 436 -4.17 -17.35 27.89
N VAL A 437 -4.47 -17.98 26.77
CA VAL A 437 -4.80 -17.29 25.52
C VAL A 437 -6.27 -17.49 25.24
N LEU A 438 -6.95 -16.44 24.79
CA LEU A 438 -8.33 -16.53 24.34
C LEU A 438 -8.37 -17.18 22.95
N ASP A 439 -9.25 -18.15 22.79
CA ASP A 439 -9.48 -18.80 21.50
C ASP A 439 -10.07 -17.79 20.48
N LEU A 440 -9.76 -17.99 19.21
CA LEU A 440 -10.16 -17.12 18.11
C LEU A 440 -11.69 -16.98 18.01
N ASP A 441 -12.43 -18.04 18.30
CA ASP A 441 -13.89 -18.01 18.28
C ASP A 441 -14.49 -17.20 19.45
N GLY A 442 -13.77 -17.10 20.57
CA GLY A 442 -14.19 -16.33 21.75
C GLY A 442 -13.98 -14.82 21.64
N LEU A 443 -13.27 -14.34 20.60
CA LEU A 443 -12.91 -12.92 20.45
C LEU A 443 -14.01 -12.02 19.88
N ARG A 444 -15.12 -12.60 19.41
CA ARG A 444 -16.19 -11.83 18.76
C ARG A 444 -16.91 -10.96 19.79
N SER A 445 -16.76 -9.64 19.66
CA SER A 445 -17.37 -8.64 20.54
C SER A 445 -16.92 -8.74 22.00
N ALA A 446 -15.77 -9.38 22.25
CA ALA A 446 -15.17 -9.39 23.59
C ALA A 446 -14.73 -7.98 23.97
N SER A 447 -15.02 -7.59 25.21
CA SER A 447 -14.41 -6.40 25.83
C SER A 447 -12.96 -6.72 26.14
N VAL A 448 -12.06 -5.94 25.58
CA VAL A 448 -10.62 -6.12 25.74
C VAL A 448 -9.98 -4.84 26.27
N GLU A 449 -8.95 -5.00 27.08
CA GLU A 449 -8.18 -3.94 27.71
C GLU A 449 -6.72 -4.02 27.25
N LEU A 450 -6.04 -2.88 27.13
CA LEU A 450 -4.63 -2.80 26.75
C LEU A 450 -3.93 -1.78 27.66
N SER A 451 -2.74 -2.15 28.12
CA SER A 451 -1.77 -1.23 28.70
C SER A 451 -0.49 -1.31 27.88
N GLY A 452 -0.04 -0.15 27.39
CA GLY A 452 1.18 -0.02 26.62
C GLY A 452 2.01 1.18 27.08
N ALA A 453 3.19 1.33 26.49
CA ALA A 453 4.17 2.32 26.88
C ALA A 453 3.67 3.78 26.74
N GLU A 454 2.88 4.08 25.70
CA GLU A 454 2.37 5.43 25.45
C GLU A 454 1.07 5.68 26.21
N SER A 455 0.23 4.64 26.32
CA SER A 455 -0.97 4.65 27.17
C SER A 455 -0.61 4.71 28.67
N GLY A 456 0.57 4.22 29.05
CA GLY A 456 1.07 4.19 30.43
C GLY A 456 0.17 3.38 31.36
N THR A 457 -0.18 3.98 32.51
CA THR A 457 -1.16 3.41 33.46
C THR A 457 -2.60 3.57 33.00
N ASN A 458 -2.87 4.30 31.92
CA ASN A 458 -4.23 4.40 31.39
C ASN A 458 -4.54 3.12 30.64
N ILE A 459 -5.58 2.43 31.09
CA ILE A 459 -6.09 1.24 30.43
C ILE A 459 -6.92 1.71 29.26
N VAL A 460 -6.52 1.31 28.05
CA VAL A 460 -7.34 1.49 26.85
C VAL A 460 -8.30 0.32 26.75
N SER A 461 -9.59 0.60 26.69
CA SER A 461 -10.64 -0.40 26.51
C SER A 461 -11.14 -0.39 25.08
N GLY A 462 -11.51 -1.55 24.56
CA GLY A 462 -12.08 -1.67 23.23
C GLY A 462 -12.93 -2.92 23.04
N THR A 463 -13.62 -2.97 21.91
CA THR A 463 -14.41 -4.13 21.49
C THR A 463 -13.71 -4.82 20.33
N ALA A 464 -13.42 -6.11 20.50
CA ALA A 464 -12.73 -6.92 19.51
C ALA A 464 -13.66 -7.41 18.39
N SER A 465 -13.19 -7.34 17.15
CA SER A 465 -13.87 -7.81 15.93
C SER A 465 -12.86 -8.35 14.92
N TRP A 466 -13.32 -9.11 13.94
CA TRP A 466 -12.44 -9.69 12.91
C TRP A 466 -12.28 -8.74 11.70
N MET A 467 -11.05 -8.64 11.19
CA MET A 467 -10.71 -7.97 9.94
C MET A 467 -9.84 -8.89 9.07
N VAL A 468 -10.05 -8.80 7.75
CA VAL A 468 -9.16 -9.43 6.76
C VAL A 468 -8.52 -8.34 5.92
N LEU A 469 -7.19 -8.36 5.85
CA LEU A 469 -6.42 -7.43 5.02
C LEU A 469 -6.55 -7.84 3.55
N VAL A 470 -6.93 -6.88 2.70
CA VAL A 470 -7.30 -7.15 1.31
C VAL A 470 -6.12 -7.68 0.49
N ASP A 471 -4.92 -7.14 0.70
CA ASP A 471 -3.74 -7.51 -0.10
C ASP A 471 -3.12 -8.84 0.35
N SER A 472 -3.12 -9.13 1.65
CA SER A 472 -2.45 -10.31 2.20
C SER A 472 -3.37 -11.50 2.45
N GLY A 473 -4.69 -11.29 2.52
CA GLY A 473 -5.65 -12.30 3.00
C GLY A 473 -5.51 -12.61 4.49
N GLU A 474 -4.64 -11.89 5.19
CA GLU A 474 -4.34 -12.19 6.58
C GLU A 474 -5.46 -11.73 7.51
N ARG A 475 -5.80 -12.59 8.46
CA ARG A 475 -6.76 -12.29 9.53
C ARG A 475 -6.06 -11.56 10.66
N LYS A 476 -6.54 -10.36 10.95
CA LYS A 476 -6.14 -9.58 12.11
C LYS A 476 -7.36 -9.33 12.98
N LEU A 477 -7.12 -9.09 14.25
CA LEU A 477 -8.13 -8.57 15.15
C LEU A 477 -8.19 -7.05 14.98
N LEU A 478 -9.39 -6.53 14.78
CA LEU A 478 -9.70 -5.11 14.84
C LEU A 478 -10.34 -4.82 16.20
N VAL A 479 -9.67 -4.03 17.03
CA VAL A 479 -10.19 -3.62 18.34
C VAL A 479 -10.59 -2.15 18.27
N GLU A 480 -11.88 -1.87 18.37
CA GLU A 480 -12.42 -0.50 18.36
C GLU A 480 -12.39 0.10 19.76
N THR A 481 -11.68 1.22 19.94
CA THR A 481 -11.51 1.87 21.26
C THR A 481 -12.32 3.15 21.41
N GLY A 482 -13.14 3.48 20.41
CA GLY A 482 -13.91 4.73 20.40
C GLY A 482 -12.99 5.95 20.42
N ALA A 483 -13.20 6.86 21.37
CA ALA A 483 -12.41 8.10 21.47
C ALA A 483 -11.02 7.91 22.11
N GLN A 484 -10.72 6.73 22.68
CA GLN A 484 -9.44 6.48 23.33
C GLN A 484 -8.36 6.23 22.28
N ARG A 485 -7.34 7.09 22.26
CA ARG A 485 -6.19 6.97 21.36
C ARG A 485 -5.28 5.84 21.81
N ILE A 486 -4.83 5.04 20.84
CA ILE A 486 -3.72 4.10 21.00
C ILE A 486 -2.53 4.67 20.24
N GLY A 487 -1.43 4.88 20.95
CA GLY A 487 -0.24 5.53 20.42
C GLY A 487 0.67 4.59 19.64
N PRO A 488 1.54 5.09 18.74
CA PRO A 488 2.58 4.27 18.11
C PRO A 488 3.51 3.57 19.12
N GLY A 489 3.74 4.15 20.31
CA GLY A 489 4.52 3.52 21.37
C GLY A 489 3.84 2.30 22.02
N ASP A 490 2.54 2.12 21.82
CA ASP A 490 1.82 0.94 22.31
C ASP A 490 2.04 -0.31 21.42
N ALA A 491 2.74 -0.18 20.28
CA ALA A 491 3.06 -1.29 19.40
C ALA A 491 3.77 -2.43 20.17
N GLY A 492 3.24 -3.64 20.06
CA GLY A 492 3.70 -4.80 20.83
C GLY A 492 2.92 -5.06 22.12
N ALA A 493 2.09 -4.12 22.61
CA ALA A 493 1.24 -4.35 23.77
C ALA A 493 0.19 -5.44 23.50
N VAL A 494 -0.20 -6.22 24.51
CA VAL A 494 -1.17 -7.31 24.35
C VAL A 494 -2.53 -6.90 24.89
N TRP A 495 -3.55 -7.02 24.04
CA TRP A 495 -4.96 -6.94 24.41
C TRP A 495 -5.33 -8.09 25.34
N PHE A 496 -6.09 -7.77 26.38
CA PHE A 496 -6.36 -8.62 27.52
C PHE A 496 -7.86 -8.67 27.82
N VAL A 497 -8.38 -9.87 28.08
CA VAL A 497 -9.78 -10.10 28.45
C VAL A 497 -9.80 -10.29 29.96
N ARG A 498 -10.08 -9.20 30.67
CA ARG A 498 -9.78 -9.06 32.11
C ARG A 498 -10.49 -10.05 33.01
N ASP A 499 -11.78 -10.24 32.79
CA ASP A 499 -12.63 -11.18 33.52
C ASP A 499 -12.17 -12.65 33.38
N GLN A 500 -11.47 -12.98 32.29
CA GLN A 500 -10.95 -14.32 32.03
C GLN A 500 -9.45 -14.46 32.27
N ALA A 501 -8.76 -13.36 32.58
CA ALA A 501 -7.32 -13.30 32.66
C ALA A 501 -6.58 -13.80 31.39
N LYS A 502 -7.17 -13.63 30.20
CA LYS A 502 -6.64 -14.20 28.95
C LYS A 502 -6.03 -13.15 28.02
N ALA A 503 -4.90 -13.50 27.40
CA ALA A 503 -4.30 -12.74 26.31
C ALA A 503 -5.09 -12.97 25.01
N ALA A 504 -5.50 -11.88 24.35
CA ALA A 504 -6.29 -11.91 23.13
C ALA A 504 -5.42 -11.77 21.87
N ALA A 505 -4.78 -10.62 21.71
CA ALA A 505 -4.02 -10.27 20.51
C ALA A 505 -2.96 -9.21 20.81
N MET A 506 -1.85 -9.23 20.09
CA MET A 506 -0.79 -8.23 20.22
C MET A 506 -1.04 -7.06 19.26
N HIS A 507 -1.10 -5.84 19.78
CA HIS A 507 -1.24 -4.61 19.00
C HIS A 507 -0.05 -4.44 18.04
N THR A 508 -0.37 -4.12 16.79
CA THR A 508 0.63 -3.89 15.72
C THR A 508 0.57 -2.45 15.22
N ARG A 509 -0.62 -1.94 14.91
CA ARG A 509 -0.78 -0.57 14.42
C ARG A 509 -2.14 0.00 14.77
N THR A 510 -2.20 1.32 14.88
CA THR A 510 -3.46 2.07 15.04
C THR A 510 -3.98 2.50 13.69
N ILE A 511 -5.30 2.36 13.49
CA ILE A 511 -6.03 2.99 12.41
C ILE A 511 -7.04 3.98 13.00
N THR A 512 -7.16 5.15 12.38
CA THR A 512 -8.20 6.13 12.76
C THR A 512 -9.42 5.91 11.89
N PHE A 513 -10.62 6.17 12.40
CA PHE A 513 -11.85 6.24 11.63
C PHE A 513 -12.67 7.48 12.01
N GLY A 514 -13.71 7.80 11.23
CA GLY A 514 -14.51 9.04 11.33
C GLY A 514 -15.32 9.18 12.62
N GLY A 515 -14.65 9.27 13.76
CA GLY A 515 -15.18 9.36 15.12
C GLY A 515 -14.35 8.64 16.20
N GLY A 516 -13.28 7.91 15.86
CA GLY A 516 -12.54 7.13 16.84
C GLY A 516 -11.27 6.43 16.35
N PHE A 517 -10.71 5.57 17.19
CA PHE A 517 -9.50 4.80 16.94
C PHE A 517 -9.80 3.30 16.96
N ALA A 518 -9.03 2.55 16.19
CA ALA A 518 -8.99 1.11 16.27
C ALA A 518 -7.55 0.61 16.27
N SER A 519 -7.30 -0.45 17.03
CA SER A 519 -6.08 -1.24 16.95
C SER A 519 -6.25 -2.37 15.93
N VAL A 520 -5.28 -2.51 15.03
CA VAL A 520 -5.05 -3.76 14.32
C VAL A 520 -4.07 -4.59 15.14
N ALA A 521 -4.46 -5.82 15.47
CA ALA A 521 -3.71 -6.70 16.35
C ALA A 521 -3.58 -8.12 15.78
N THR A 522 -2.45 -8.77 16.06
CA THR A 522 -2.17 -10.16 15.68
C THR A 522 -2.65 -11.10 16.79
N PRO A 523 -3.52 -12.08 16.53
CA PRO A 523 -4.02 -12.98 17.57
C PRO A 523 -2.91 -13.74 18.31
N MET A 524 -2.99 -13.78 19.64
CA MET A 524 -1.97 -14.46 20.46
C MET A 524 -1.91 -15.96 20.20
N ALA A 525 -3.05 -16.59 19.92
CA ALA A 525 -3.11 -18.01 19.58
C ALA A 525 -2.27 -18.33 18.32
N ALA A 526 -2.40 -17.49 17.28
CA ALA A 526 -1.63 -17.63 16.05
C ALA A 526 -0.12 -17.44 16.29
N ILE A 527 0.26 -16.51 17.18
CA ILE A 527 1.67 -16.31 17.57
C ILE A 527 2.21 -17.56 18.27
N LEU A 528 1.50 -18.08 19.28
CA LEU A 528 1.96 -19.26 20.03
C LEU A 528 2.01 -20.52 19.17
N GLU A 529 1.01 -20.75 18.33
CA GLU A 529 0.95 -21.88 17.39
C GLU A 529 2.15 -21.84 16.43
N ARG A 530 2.38 -20.68 15.80
CA ARG A 530 3.43 -20.52 14.79
C ARG A 530 4.84 -20.60 15.36
N THR A 531 5.04 -20.11 16.59
CA THR A 531 6.35 -20.12 17.25
C THR A 531 6.62 -21.41 18.04
N GLY A 532 5.58 -22.17 18.36
CA GLY A 532 5.63 -23.31 19.28
C GLY A 532 5.99 -22.92 20.72
N MET A 533 5.76 -21.66 21.10
CA MET A 533 6.02 -21.15 22.44
C MET A 533 4.76 -21.18 23.30
N ARG A 534 4.91 -20.99 24.61
CA ARG A 534 3.80 -20.85 25.58
C ARG A 534 3.97 -19.56 26.36
N LEU A 535 2.90 -19.04 26.96
CA LEU A 535 3.02 -17.94 27.92
C LEU A 535 3.86 -18.39 29.12
N TRP A 536 4.87 -17.61 29.48
CA TRP A 536 5.63 -17.82 30.72
C TRP A 536 4.84 -17.28 31.91
N ARG A 537 4.99 -17.95 33.06
CA ARG A 537 4.43 -17.52 34.34
C ARG A 537 5.46 -17.68 35.43
N ARG A 538 5.39 -16.81 36.43
CA ARG A 538 6.15 -16.98 37.65
C ARG A 538 5.47 -18.09 38.48
N GLN A 539 6.24 -19.11 38.83
CA GLN A 539 5.78 -20.19 39.71
C GLN A 539 5.96 -19.82 41.18
#